data_AF-A0A2V7J6P9-F1
#
_entry.id   AF-A0A2V7J6P9-F1
#
_cell.length_a   1.000
_cell.length_b   1.000
_cell.length_c   1.000
_cell.angle_alpha   90.00
_cell.angle_beta   90.00
_cell.angle_gamma   90.00
#
_symmetry.space_group_name_H-M   'P 1'
#
loop_
_entity.id
_entity.type
_entity.pdbx_description
1 polymer ?
#
loop_
_entity_poly.entity_id
_entity_poly.type
_entity_poly.pdbx_seq_one_letter_code
_entity_poly.pdbx_strand_id
1 'polypeptide(L)'
;MVRLRLMSILGEWVARDLRDELYEHIQRLSLAFFSRKRTGSLITRVSADTDRLWEFLAFGVVDVSLSLVQLLGLGTVLLTLDWKLGLVMTLPIPVFCWVIYRHGENISRLFIRAWRKWSRVTDVLSDTIPGIRVVKAFNQEDREIVRFGERNEDVTAEFNRIHRSWTTFWPLLILGVHAMTVTVYDYGVAVRRAAAARQWGAAPGRNVRLVPALHDDVPGADRRDRADGAHDQPGDDVGASRVRGARYRARDTRRGGAGAARAGARPGYVRARDVRLRRRPPGAAWRELRRPTG
;
A
#
# COMPACT_ATOMS: atom_id res chain seq x y z
N MET A 1 7.82 -13.96 8.41
CA MET A 1 6.45 -14.24 8.92
C MET A 1 6.12 -13.49 10.20
N VAL A 2 6.94 -13.55 11.26
CA VAL A 2 6.65 -12.86 12.54
C VAL A 2 6.50 -11.34 12.40
N ARG A 3 7.42 -10.67 11.69
CA ARG A 3 7.36 -9.22 11.42
C ARG A 3 6.03 -8.81 10.78
N LEU A 4 5.70 -9.41 9.63
CA LEU A 4 4.46 -9.12 8.87
C LEU A 4 3.21 -9.27 9.74
N ARG A 5 3.16 -10.34 10.55
CA ARG A 5 2.03 -10.59 11.46
C ARG A 5 1.92 -9.50 12.53
N LEU A 6 3.04 -9.15 13.17
CA LEU A 6 3.05 -8.13 14.22
C LEU A 6 2.63 -6.77 13.67
N MET A 7 3.16 -6.39 12.50
CA MET A 7 2.84 -5.10 11.87
C MET A 7 1.37 -5.02 11.44
N SER A 8 0.83 -6.10 10.87
CA SER A 8 -0.59 -6.16 10.52
C SER A 8 -1.50 -6.03 11.75
N ILE A 9 -1.15 -6.68 12.87
CA ILE A 9 -1.91 -6.59 14.12
C ILE A 9 -1.84 -5.18 14.71
N LEU A 10 -0.65 -4.60 14.81
CA LEU A 10 -0.46 -3.24 15.35
C LEU A 10 -1.17 -2.19 14.50
N GLY A 11 -1.06 -2.29 13.18
CA GLY A 11 -1.81 -1.44 12.25
C GLY A 11 -3.30 -1.51 12.52
N GLU A 12 -3.85 -2.73 12.68
CA GLU A 12 -5.29 -2.91 12.91
C GLU A 12 -5.76 -2.30 14.22
N TRP A 13 -4.90 -2.28 15.24
CA TRP A 13 -5.23 -1.63 16.51
C TRP A 13 -5.38 -0.13 16.34
N VAL A 14 -4.41 0.52 15.66
CA VAL A 14 -4.50 1.95 15.38
C VAL A 14 -5.72 2.27 14.49
N ALA A 15 -5.99 1.42 13.49
CA ALA A 15 -7.13 1.59 12.61
C ALA A 15 -8.46 1.48 13.36
N ARG A 16 -8.58 0.52 14.29
CA ARG A 16 -9.75 0.39 15.16
C ARG A 16 -9.96 1.65 15.99
N ASP A 17 -8.92 2.10 16.68
CA ASP A 17 -9.01 3.25 17.58
C ASP A 17 -9.42 4.52 16.80
N LEU A 18 -8.89 4.70 15.58
CA LEU A 18 -9.30 5.80 14.72
C LEU A 18 -10.76 5.68 14.25
N ARG A 19 -11.21 4.47 13.87
CA ARG A 19 -12.63 4.26 13.49
C ARG A 19 -13.57 4.56 14.65
N ASP A 20 -13.20 4.18 15.87
CA ASP A 20 -13.96 4.44 17.08
C ASP A 20 -14.04 5.96 17.36
N GLU A 21 -12.91 6.67 17.32
CA GLU A 21 -12.87 8.12 17.54
C GLU A 21 -13.65 8.89 16.46
N LEU A 22 -13.48 8.51 15.19
CA LEU A 22 -14.22 9.11 14.07
C LEU A 22 -15.73 8.87 14.21
N TYR A 23 -16.13 7.66 14.62
CA TYR A 23 -17.53 7.33 14.80
C TYR A 23 -18.13 8.14 15.96
N GLU A 24 -17.46 8.21 17.10
CA GLU A 24 -17.87 9.03 18.24
C GLU A 24 -17.99 10.50 17.86
N HIS A 25 -17.03 11.03 17.09
CA HIS A 25 -17.06 12.40 16.60
C HIS A 25 -18.27 12.63 15.68
N ILE A 26 -18.55 11.71 14.75
CA ILE A 26 -19.69 11.81 13.83
C ILE A 26 -21.02 11.86 14.60
N GLN A 27 -21.18 11.06 15.66
CA GLN A 27 -22.39 11.05 16.49
C GLN A 27 -22.66 12.37 17.21
N ARG A 28 -21.61 13.17 17.49
CA ARG A 28 -21.72 14.48 18.15
C ARG A 28 -21.95 15.64 17.19
N LEU A 29 -21.95 15.40 15.88
CA LEU A 29 -22.14 16.46 14.88
C LEU A 29 -23.60 16.94 14.85
N SER A 30 -23.78 18.25 14.65
CA SER A 30 -25.10 18.86 14.54
C SER A 30 -25.89 18.36 13.33
N LEU A 31 -27.23 18.36 13.43
CA LEU A 31 -28.12 18.00 12.31
C LEU A 31 -27.89 18.86 11.05
N ALA A 32 -27.47 20.13 11.23
CA ALA A 32 -27.14 21.05 10.14
C ALA A 32 -25.85 20.67 9.39
N PHE A 33 -25.00 19.82 9.95
CA PHE A 33 -23.85 19.25 9.24
C PHE A 33 -24.32 18.21 8.22
N PHE A 34 -25.22 17.32 8.63
CA PHE A 34 -25.76 16.26 7.78
C PHE A 34 -26.67 16.78 6.65
N SER A 35 -27.29 17.96 6.81
CA SER A 35 -28.04 18.58 5.70
C SER A 35 -27.14 19.17 4.61
N ARG A 36 -25.85 19.41 4.89
CA ARG A 36 -24.87 20.03 3.97
C ARG A 36 -23.87 19.05 3.39
N LYS A 37 -23.74 17.84 3.94
CA LYS A 37 -22.73 16.84 3.53
C LYS A 37 -23.43 15.54 3.12
N ARG A 38 -22.94 14.90 2.05
CA ARG A 38 -23.46 13.60 1.60
C ARG A 38 -23.06 12.52 2.61
N THR A 39 -24.03 11.78 3.14
CA THR A 39 -23.82 10.67 4.10
C THR A 39 -22.79 9.65 3.59
N GLY A 40 -22.81 9.35 2.28
CA GLY A 40 -21.84 8.44 1.66
C GLY A 40 -20.37 8.89 1.83
N SER A 41 -20.10 10.20 1.83
CA SER A 41 -18.73 10.70 2.04
C SER A 41 -18.23 10.48 3.47
N LEU A 42 -19.13 10.41 4.47
CA LEU A 42 -18.75 10.11 5.85
C LEU A 42 -18.44 8.64 6.02
N ILE A 43 -19.25 7.76 5.39
CA ILE A 43 -19.02 6.32 5.37
C ILE A 43 -17.65 6.02 4.76
N THR A 44 -17.32 6.60 3.60
CA THR A 44 -16.02 6.40 2.95
C THR A 44 -14.84 6.90 3.80
N ARG A 45 -15.01 7.97 4.58
CA ARG A 45 -13.95 8.43 5.49
C ARG A 45 -13.69 7.44 6.62
N VAL A 46 -14.75 6.91 7.24
CA VAL A 46 -14.60 5.93 8.32
C VAL A 46 -14.04 4.60 7.80
N SER A 47 -14.48 4.15 6.63
CA SER A 47 -13.99 2.89 6.05
C SER A 47 -12.68 3.06 5.30
N ALA A 48 -12.71 3.67 4.12
CA ALA A 48 -11.61 3.68 3.17
C ALA A 48 -10.42 4.55 3.61
N ASP A 49 -10.65 5.70 4.24
CA ASP A 49 -9.52 6.53 4.68
C ASP A 49 -8.80 5.90 5.88
N THR A 50 -9.53 5.26 6.80
CA THR A 50 -8.91 4.51 7.90
C THR A 50 -8.15 3.27 7.40
N ASP A 51 -8.67 2.56 6.39
CA ASP A 51 -7.96 1.44 5.76
C ASP A 51 -6.66 1.89 5.08
N ARG A 52 -6.66 3.05 4.41
CA ARG A 52 -5.42 3.60 3.83
C ARG A 52 -4.40 3.98 4.90
N LEU A 53 -4.87 4.53 6.03
CA LEU A 53 -3.97 4.83 7.13
C LEU A 53 -3.39 3.56 7.75
N TRP A 54 -4.22 2.52 7.92
CA TRP A 54 -3.78 1.19 8.33
C TRP A 54 -2.64 0.68 7.44
N GLU A 55 -2.86 0.70 6.12
CA GLU A 55 -1.87 0.21 5.15
C GLU A 55 -0.56 1.00 5.24
N PHE A 56 -0.66 2.34 5.35
CA PHE A 56 0.49 3.22 5.52
C PHE A 56 1.27 2.94 6.81
N LEU A 57 0.57 2.70 7.94
CA LEU A 57 1.22 2.44 9.22
C LEU A 57 1.80 1.03 9.29
N ALA A 58 1.07 0.03 8.81
CA ALA A 58 1.47 -1.38 8.86
C ALA A 58 2.65 -1.67 7.93
N PHE A 59 2.68 -1.07 6.74
CA PHE A 59 3.70 -1.34 5.74
C PHE A 59 4.61 -0.14 5.50
N GLY A 60 4.04 1.03 5.20
CA GLY A 60 4.81 2.21 4.81
C GLY A 60 5.83 2.69 5.84
N VAL A 61 5.37 3.08 7.04
CA VAL A 61 6.25 3.63 8.08
C VAL A 61 7.30 2.62 8.51
N VAL A 62 6.90 1.36 8.67
CA VAL A 62 7.78 0.29 9.15
C VAL A 62 8.85 -0.05 8.12
N ASP A 63 8.47 -0.23 6.85
CA ASP A 63 9.42 -0.57 5.80
C ASP A 63 10.43 0.56 5.57
N VAL A 64 9.99 1.82 5.64
CA VAL A 64 10.90 2.97 5.57
C VAL A 64 11.85 3.00 6.76
N SER A 65 11.34 2.81 7.98
CA SER A 65 12.15 2.81 9.20
C SER A 65 13.19 1.69 9.18
N LEU A 66 12.78 0.49 8.78
CA LEU A 66 13.68 -0.65 8.67
C LEU A 66 14.70 -0.45 7.56
N SER A 67 14.28 0.06 6.40
CA SER A 67 15.19 0.37 5.29
C SER A 67 16.24 1.38 5.71
N LEU A 68 15.87 2.39 6.51
CA LEU A 68 16.81 3.37 7.05
C LEU A 68 17.80 2.74 8.03
N VAL A 69 17.32 1.90 8.96
CA VAL A 69 18.19 1.16 9.90
C VAL A 69 19.13 0.22 9.16
N GLN A 70 18.64 -0.50 8.14
CA GLN A 70 19.46 -1.37 7.31
C GLN A 70 20.49 -0.58 6.53
N LEU A 71 20.10 0.53 5.90
CA LEU A 71 20.98 1.40 5.14
C LEU A 71 22.12 1.95 6.01
N LEU A 72 21.79 2.50 7.17
CA LEU A 72 22.77 3.05 8.12
C LEU A 72 23.63 1.94 8.73
N GLY A 73 23.02 0.83 9.13
CA GLY A 73 23.71 -0.31 9.76
C GLY A 73 24.70 -0.98 8.82
N LEU A 74 24.24 -1.43 7.64
CA LEU A 74 25.13 -2.04 6.64
C LEU A 74 26.14 -1.02 6.11
N GLY A 75 25.73 0.21 5.85
CA GLY A 75 26.64 1.28 5.39
C GLY A 75 27.78 1.51 6.38
N THR A 76 27.47 1.59 7.68
CA THR A 76 28.48 1.74 8.74
C THR A 76 29.41 0.54 8.80
N VAL A 77 28.89 -0.68 8.77
CA VAL A 77 29.70 -1.92 8.77
C VAL A 77 30.62 -1.99 7.55
N LEU A 78 30.13 -1.63 6.36
CA LEU A 78 30.93 -1.60 5.14
C LEU A 78 32.06 -0.57 5.22
N LEU A 79 31.76 0.63 5.73
CA LEU A 79 32.74 1.71 5.87
C LEU A 79 33.82 1.39 6.91
N THR A 80 33.48 0.68 8.00
CA THR A 80 34.46 0.28 9.02
C THR A 80 35.35 -0.87 8.56
N LEU A 81 34.87 -1.73 7.65
CA LEU A 81 35.63 -2.87 7.13
C LEU A 81 36.62 -2.45 6.03
N ASP A 82 36.16 -1.68 5.04
CA ASP A 82 36.98 -1.09 3.99
C ASP A 82 36.33 0.24 3.56
N TRP A 83 36.91 1.34 4.00
CA TRP A 83 36.38 2.68 3.72
C TRP A 83 36.33 3.01 2.22
N LYS A 84 37.22 2.44 1.40
CA LYS A 84 37.22 2.67 -0.06
C LYS A 84 36.03 1.95 -0.69
N LEU A 85 35.81 0.69 -0.33
CA LEU A 85 34.66 -0.08 -0.81
C LEU A 85 33.34 0.52 -0.31
N GLY A 86 33.28 0.93 0.96
CA GLY A 86 32.11 1.59 1.53
C GLY A 86 31.76 2.90 0.83
N LEU A 87 32.74 3.71 0.44
CA LEU A 87 32.51 4.94 -0.33
C LEU A 87 31.94 4.64 -1.72
N VAL A 88 32.52 3.66 -2.43
CA VAL A 88 32.05 3.23 -3.77
C VAL A 88 30.60 2.73 -3.69
N MET A 89 30.22 2.07 -2.59
CA MET A 89 28.86 1.60 -2.36
C MET A 89 27.88 2.68 -1.92
N THR A 90 28.33 3.67 -1.15
CA THR A 90 27.43 4.67 -0.56
C THR A 90 27.20 5.85 -1.48
N LEU A 91 28.16 6.20 -2.35
CA LEU A 91 28.09 7.35 -3.25
C LEU A 91 26.89 7.32 -4.22
N PRO A 92 26.48 6.18 -4.83
CA PRO A 92 25.34 6.14 -5.75
C PRO A 92 23.98 6.27 -5.04
N ILE A 93 23.91 5.99 -3.74
CA ILE A 93 22.67 5.97 -2.96
C ILE A 93 21.93 7.32 -3.00
N PRO A 94 22.55 8.47 -2.67
CA PRO A 94 21.87 9.77 -2.77
C PRO A 94 21.40 10.08 -4.19
N VAL A 95 22.13 9.64 -5.22
CA VAL A 95 21.73 9.80 -6.62
C VAL A 95 20.46 9.00 -6.90
N PHE A 96 20.41 7.73 -6.50
CA PHE A 96 19.21 6.90 -6.64
C PHE A 96 18.02 7.50 -5.87
N CYS A 97 18.22 7.91 -4.61
CA CYS A 97 17.18 8.56 -3.82
C CYS A 97 16.62 9.80 -4.52
N TRP A 98 17.48 10.65 -5.08
CA TRP A 98 17.07 11.84 -5.80
C TRP A 98 16.29 11.51 -7.09
N VAL A 99 16.79 10.57 -7.89
CA VAL A 99 16.13 10.11 -9.12
C VAL A 99 14.76 9.50 -8.82
N ILE A 100 14.67 8.63 -7.80
CA ILE A 100 13.42 8.00 -7.35
C ILE A 100 12.44 9.05 -6.85
N TYR A 101 12.88 9.99 -6.01
CA TYR A 101 12.04 11.07 -5.51
C TYR A 101 11.46 11.92 -6.65
N ARG A 102 12.32 12.33 -7.59
CA ARG A 102 11.90 13.15 -8.73
C ARG A 102 10.93 12.41 -9.65
N HIS A 103 11.17 11.12 -9.87
CA HIS A 103 10.26 10.27 -10.64
C HIS A 103 8.90 10.12 -9.94
N GLY A 104 8.90 9.85 -8.63
CA GLY A 104 7.69 9.74 -7.82
C GLY A 104 6.83 11.00 -7.86
N GLU A 105 7.46 12.18 -7.78
CA GLU A 105 6.75 13.46 -7.91
C GLU A 105 6.08 13.60 -9.29
N ASN A 106 6.80 13.25 -10.37
CA ASN A 106 6.25 13.27 -11.73
C ASN A 106 5.07 12.30 -11.90
N ILE A 107 5.22 11.06 -11.40
CA ILE A 107 4.18 10.04 -11.43
C ILE A 107 2.94 10.50 -10.65
N SER A 108 3.11 11.09 -9.47
CA SER A 108 2.00 11.64 -8.68
C SER A 108 1.19 12.68 -9.49
N ARG A 109 1.88 13.60 -10.20
CA ARG A 109 1.23 14.58 -11.07
C ARG A 109 0.49 13.93 -12.26
N LEU A 110 1.01 12.82 -12.80
CA LEU A 110 0.34 12.07 -13.86
C LEU A 110 -0.92 11.37 -13.32
N PHE A 111 -0.85 10.74 -12.15
CA PHE A 111 -2.02 10.15 -11.49
C PHE A 111 -3.10 11.20 -11.24
N ILE A 112 -2.76 12.38 -10.72
CA ILE A 112 -3.75 13.46 -10.52
C ILE A 112 -4.46 13.85 -11.84
N ARG A 113 -3.76 13.79 -12.98
CA ARG A 113 -4.36 14.01 -14.30
C ARG A 113 -5.27 12.85 -14.70
N ALA A 114 -4.80 11.61 -14.59
CA ALA A 114 -5.59 10.42 -14.89
C ALA A 114 -6.87 10.33 -14.05
N TRP A 115 -6.79 10.60 -12.74
CA TRP A 115 -7.94 10.63 -11.84
C TRP A 115 -8.97 11.70 -12.22
N ARG A 116 -8.53 12.88 -12.70
CA ARG A 116 -9.43 13.90 -13.24
C ARG A 116 -10.13 13.46 -14.52
N LYS A 117 -9.45 12.72 -15.40
CA LYS A 117 -10.08 12.11 -16.59
C LYS A 117 -11.09 11.03 -16.17
N TRP A 118 -10.72 10.18 -15.21
CA TRP A 118 -11.56 9.10 -14.69
C TRP A 118 -12.87 9.62 -14.09
N SER A 119 -12.81 10.74 -13.35
CA SER A 119 -14.01 11.40 -12.83
C SER A 119 -15.03 11.69 -13.93
N ARG A 120 -14.58 12.08 -15.13
CA ARG A 120 -15.49 12.38 -16.25
C ARG A 120 -16.16 11.14 -16.84
N VAL A 121 -15.51 9.99 -16.76
CA VAL A 121 -16.12 8.70 -17.12
C VAL A 121 -17.20 8.37 -16.10
N THR A 122 -16.89 8.51 -14.81
CA THR A 122 -17.86 8.27 -13.73
C THR A 122 -19.03 9.26 -13.74
N ASP A 123 -18.84 10.48 -14.24
CA ASP A 123 -19.93 11.46 -14.42
C ASP A 123 -20.94 10.95 -15.46
N VAL A 124 -20.48 10.42 -16.61
CA VAL A 124 -21.37 9.83 -17.63
C VAL A 124 -22.19 8.68 -17.04
N LEU A 125 -21.56 7.79 -16.29
CA LEU A 125 -22.24 6.70 -15.60
C LEU A 125 -23.28 7.21 -14.58
N SER A 126 -22.91 8.25 -13.81
CA SER A 126 -23.77 8.82 -12.77
C SER A 126 -24.99 9.54 -13.34
N ASP A 127 -24.87 10.12 -14.54
CA ASP A 127 -25.98 10.74 -15.26
C ASP A 127 -26.87 9.70 -15.96
N THR A 128 -26.26 8.74 -16.64
CA THR A 128 -26.95 7.82 -17.56
C THR A 128 -27.63 6.66 -16.83
N ILE A 129 -27.04 6.09 -15.77
CA ILE A 129 -27.61 4.92 -15.08
C ILE A 129 -28.95 5.26 -14.40
N PRO A 130 -29.07 6.33 -13.57
CA PRO A 130 -30.36 6.72 -13.01
C PRO A 130 -31.35 7.19 -14.08
N GLY A 131 -30.83 7.80 -15.16
CA GLY A 131 -31.59 8.32 -16.29
C GLY A 131 -31.93 7.29 -17.39
N ILE A 132 -31.68 5.99 -17.17
CA ILE A 132 -31.69 4.99 -18.25
C ILE A 132 -33.03 4.90 -19.01
N ARG A 133 -34.16 5.14 -18.31
CA ARG A 133 -35.49 5.17 -18.93
C ARG A 133 -35.61 6.28 -19.98
N VAL A 134 -34.99 7.43 -19.76
CA VAL A 134 -35.00 8.56 -20.71
C VAL A 134 -34.17 8.20 -21.93
N VAL A 135 -32.96 7.65 -21.74
CA VAL A 135 -32.10 7.22 -22.84
C VAL A 135 -32.81 6.22 -23.74
N LYS A 136 -33.46 5.21 -23.13
CA LYS A 136 -34.25 4.19 -23.84
C LYS A 136 -35.48 4.77 -24.55
N ALA A 137 -36.19 5.71 -23.91
CA ALA A 137 -37.39 6.32 -24.49
C ALA A 137 -37.08 7.16 -25.75
N PHE A 138 -35.87 7.72 -25.84
CA PHE A 138 -35.40 8.50 -27.00
C PHE A 138 -34.49 7.72 -27.94
N ASN A 139 -34.30 6.40 -27.72
CA ASN A 139 -33.42 5.53 -28.50
C ASN A 139 -31.99 6.13 -28.67
N GLN A 140 -31.41 6.63 -27.57
CA GLN A 140 -30.13 7.35 -27.52
C GLN A 140 -28.95 6.50 -27.01
N GLU A 141 -29.08 5.17 -26.94
CA GLU A 141 -28.05 4.30 -26.38
C GLU A 141 -26.72 4.42 -27.10
N ASP A 142 -26.73 4.37 -28.44
CA ASP A 142 -25.51 4.45 -29.25
C ASP A 142 -24.77 5.78 -29.01
N ARG A 143 -25.51 6.87 -28.82
CA ARG A 143 -24.94 8.19 -28.52
C ARG A 143 -24.24 8.19 -27.15
N GLU A 144 -24.86 7.61 -26.12
CA GLU A 144 -24.23 7.53 -24.80
C GLU A 144 -23.07 6.54 -24.77
N ILE A 145 -23.11 5.47 -25.58
CA ILE A 145 -21.98 4.53 -25.77
C ILE A 145 -20.78 5.27 -26.39
N VAL A 146 -20.99 6.04 -27.46
CA VAL A 146 -19.92 6.84 -28.09
C VAL A 146 -19.37 7.87 -27.09
N ARG A 147 -20.24 8.61 -26.40
CA ARG A 147 -19.83 9.60 -25.38
C ARG A 147 -19.01 8.96 -24.26
N PHE A 148 -19.36 7.76 -23.81
CA PHE A 148 -18.57 7.01 -22.83
C PHE A 148 -17.22 6.60 -23.43
N GLY A 149 -17.21 6.07 -24.66
CA GLY A 149 -16.02 5.66 -25.39
C GLY A 149 -14.98 6.78 -25.51
N GLU A 150 -15.40 7.96 -25.96
CA GLU A 150 -14.53 9.15 -26.08
C GLU A 150 -13.86 9.51 -24.73
N ARG A 151 -14.61 9.45 -23.62
CA ARG A 151 -14.06 9.76 -22.29
C ARG A 151 -13.18 8.65 -21.75
N ASN A 152 -13.47 7.40 -22.10
CA ASN A 152 -12.67 6.25 -21.72
C ASN A 152 -11.32 6.24 -22.45
N GLU A 153 -11.29 6.55 -23.74
CA GLU A 153 -10.03 6.71 -24.51
C GLU A 153 -9.13 7.78 -23.90
N ASP A 154 -9.73 8.91 -23.50
CA ASP A 154 -9.10 10.03 -22.82
C ASP A 154 -8.38 9.60 -21.52
N VAL A 155 -9.00 8.67 -20.78
CA VAL A 155 -8.45 8.06 -19.56
C VAL A 155 -7.34 7.08 -19.90
N THR A 156 -7.59 6.18 -20.86
CA THR A 156 -6.63 5.16 -21.29
C THR A 156 -5.33 5.79 -21.78
N ALA A 157 -5.40 6.91 -22.51
CA ALA A 157 -4.22 7.64 -22.96
C ALA A 157 -3.37 8.17 -21.79
N GLU A 158 -3.99 8.70 -20.73
CA GLU A 158 -3.24 9.17 -19.55
C GLU A 158 -2.67 8.01 -18.72
N PHE A 159 -3.41 6.90 -18.54
CA PHE A 159 -2.85 5.72 -17.89
C PHE A 159 -1.71 5.09 -18.68
N ASN A 160 -1.79 5.06 -20.02
CA ASN A 160 -0.68 4.59 -20.85
C ASN A 160 0.58 5.45 -20.69
N ARG A 161 0.46 6.76 -20.44
CA ARG A 161 1.60 7.63 -20.10
C ARG A 161 2.21 7.28 -18.75
N ILE A 162 1.37 6.99 -17.74
CA ILE A 162 1.83 6.50 -16.42
C ILE A 162 2.55 5.16 -16.59
N HIS A 163 1.96 4.21 -17.30
CA HIS A 163 2.55 2.90 -17.55
C HIS A 163 3.88 3.01 -18.27
N ARG A 164 3.97 3.81 -19.35
CA ARG A 164 5.25 4.02 -20.05
C ARG A 164 6.32 4.61 -19.14
N SER A 165 5.95 5.56 -18.29
CA SER A 165 6.88 6.14 -17.30
C SER A 165 7.38 5.06 -16.33
N TRP A 166 6.49 4.21 -15.81
CA TRP A 166 6.83 3.13 -14.89
C TRP A 166 7.68 2.04 -15.55
N THR A 167 7.25 1.51 -16.70
CA THR A 167 7.90 0.39 -17.40
C THR A 167 9.27 0.74 -17.93
N THR A 168 9.56 2.01 -18.18
CA THR A 168 10.90 2.47 -18.58
C THR A 168 11.80 2.69 -17.36
N PHE A 169 11.23 3.19 -16.26
CA PHE A 169 12.00 3.58 -15.08
C PHE A 169 12.54 2.39 -14.30
N TRP A 170 11.73 1.35 -14.08
CA TRP A 170 12.13 0.21 -13.26
C TRP A 170 13.33 -0.58 -13.85
N PRO A 171 13.36 -0.88 -15.17
CA PRO A 171 14.53 -1.49 -15.78
C PRO A 171 15.77 -0.60 -15.73
N LEU A 172 15.63 0.72 -15.87
CA LEU A 172 16.77 1.63 -15.76
C LEU A 172 17.38 1.60 -14.35
N LEU A 173 16.54 1.59 -13.32
CA LEU A 173 17.01 1.43 -11.94
C LEU A 173 17.71 0.09 -11.72
N ILE A 174 17.14 -1.01 -12.19
CA ILE A 174 17.73 -2.34 -11.98
C ILE A 174 19.07 -2.48 -12.71
N LEU A 175 19.20 -1.90 -13.91
CA LEU A 175 20.48 -1.82 -14.62
C LEU A 175 21.53 -1.05 -13.81
N GLY A 176 21.13 0.06 -13.17
CA GLY A 176 22.00 0.81 -12.26
C GLY A 176 22.47 -0.02 -11.07
N VAL A 177 21.57 -0.79 -10.45
CA VAL A 177 21.91 -1.71 -9.36
C VAL A 177 22.84 -2.84 -9.83
N HIS A 178 22.61 -3.41 -11.02
CA HIS A 178 23.49 -4.45 -11.57
C HIS A 178 24.88 -3.90 -11.91
N ALA A 179 24.98 -2.70 -12.48
CA ALA A 179 26.25 -2.03 -12.73
C ALA A 179 27.04 -1.81 -11.42
N MET A 180 26.34 -1.45 -10.35
CA MET A 180 26.91 -1.34 -9.01
C MET A 180 27.45 -2.69 -8.51
N THR A 181 26.69 -3.78 -8.66
CA THR A 181 27.14 -5.14 -8.30
C THR A 181 28.40 -5.56 -9.07
N VAL A 182 28.47 -5.29 -10.38
CA VAL A 182 29.67 -5.58 -11.19
C VAL A 182 30.87 -4.79 -10.66
N THR A 183 30.67 -3.50 -10.34
CA THR A 183 31.73 -2.65 -9.76
C THR A 183 32.27 -3.21 -8.44
N VAL A 184 31.41 -3.72 -7.56
CA VAL A 184 31.83 -4.41 -6.31
C VAL A 184 32.69 -5.63 -6.63
N TYR A 185 32.20 -6.45 -7.56
CA TYR A 185 32.85 -7.71 -7.90
C TYR A 185 34.26 -7.46 -8.46
N ASP A 186 34.39 -6.49 -9.36
CA ASP A 186 35.67 -6.11 -9.96
C ASP A 186 36.64 -5.56 -8.90
N TYR A 187 36.17 -4.73 -7.97
CA TYR A 187 36.98 -4.26 -6.84
C TYR A 187 37.47 -5.44 -5.98
N GLY A 188 36.57 -6.38 -5.64
CA GLY A 188 36.92 -7.57 -4.86
C GLY A 188 37.93 -8.49 -5.55
N VAL A 189 37.83 -8.66 -6.88
CA VAL A 189 38.83 -9.39 -7.68
C VAL A 189 40.18 -8.66 -7.66
N ALA A 190 40.19 -7.34 -7.86
CA ALA A 190 41.41 -6.54 -7.85
C ALA A 190 42.15 -6.62 -6.51
N VAL A 191 41.43 -6.53 -5.39
CA VAL A 191 42.01 -6.65 -4.04
C VAL A 191 42.63 -8.03 -3.83
N ARG A 192 41.93 -9.12 -4.21
CA ARG A 192 42.46 -10.48 -4.09
C ARG A 192 43.70 -10.72 -4.96
N ARG A 193 43.70 -10.20 -6.19
CA ARG A 193 44.88 -10.27 -7.09
C ARG A 193 46.08 -9.54 -6.49
N ALA A 194 45.87 -8.35 -5.92
CA ALA A 194 46.91 -7.58 -5.27
C ALA A 194 47.43 -8.23 -3.97
N ALA A 195 46.58 -8.95 -3.24
CA ALA A 195 46.98 -9.71 -2.06
C ALA A 195 47.80 -10.95 -2.45
N ALA A 196 47.35 -11.71 -3.45
CA ALA A 196 48.11 -12.82 -4.00
C ALA A 196 49.49 -12.36 -4.50
N ALA A 197 49.57 -11.32 -5.34
CA ALA A 197 50.83 -10.82 -5.85
C ALA A 197 51.82 -10.43 -4.73
N ARG A 198 51.34 -9.89 -3.60
CA ARG A 198 52.17 -9.61 -2.42
C ARG A 198 52.66 -10.89 -1.72
N GLN A 199 51.81 -11.91 -1.63
CA GLN A 199 52.16 -13.20 -1.01
C GLN A 199 53.17 -13.99 -1.85
N TRP A 200 53.03 -13.99 -3.18
CA TRP A 200 53.95 -14.65 -4.11
C TRP A 200 55.23 -13.82 -4.37
N GLY A 201 55.15 -12.49 -4.34
CA GLY A 201 56.30 -11.59 -4.50
C GLY A 201 57.18 -11.47 -3.24
N ALA A 202 56.65 -11.81 -2.07
CA ALA A 202 57.39 -11.84 -0.80
C ALA A 202 57.97 -13.22 -0.45
N ALA A 203 58.04 -14.16 -1.39
CA ALA A 203 58.73 -15.45 -1.21
C ALA A 203 60.12 -15.40 -1.88
N PRO A 204 61.20 -15.01 -1.18
CA PRO A 204 62.53 -15.08 -1.75
C PRO A 204 62.97 -16.55 -1.71
N GLY A 205 63.15 -17.16 -2.88
CA GLY A 205 64.10 -18.27 -3.04
C GLY A 205 63.69 -19.67 -2.57
N ARG A 206 62.41 -20.02 -2.42
CA ARG A 206 62.06 -21.46 -2.35
C ARG A 206 61.96 -22.04 -3.75
N ASN A 207 63.07 -22.62 -4.19
CA ASN A 207 63.13 -23.63 -5.24
C ASN A 207 61.90 -24.54 -5.11
N VAL A 208 61.01 -24.46 -6.10
CA VAL A 208 59.98 -25.47 -6.32
C VAL A 208 60.74 -26.74 -6.69
N ARG A 209 61.17 -27.48 -5.68
CA ARG A 209 61.55 -28.87 -5.83
C ARG A 209 60.27 -29.55 -6.26
N LEU A 210 60.10 -29.72 -7.58
CA LEU A 210 59.17 -30.67 -8.17
C LEU A 210 59.32 -31.94 -7.34
N VAL A 211 58.26 -32.36 -6.66
CA VAL A 211 58.18 -33.70 -6.09
C VAL A 211 57.98 -34.62 -7.29
N PRO A 212 58.98 -35.42 -7.72
CA PRO A 212 58.73 -36.49 -8.67
C PRO A 212 58.31 -37.73 -7.86
N ALA A 213 57.34 -38.46 -8.39
CA ALA A 213 56.91 -39.78 -7.94
C ALA A 213 56.07 -39.85 -6.65
N LEU A 214 54.78 -40.14 -6.82
CA LEU A 214 54.31 -41.50 -6.55
C LEU A 214 53.13 -41.81 -7.50
N HIS A 215 53.51 -42.35 -8.66
CA HIS A 215 52.74 -43.41 -9.30
C HIS A 215 52.77 -44.60 -8.33
N ASP A 216 51.66 -45.33 -8.22
CA ASP A 216 51.46 -46.55 -7.40
C ASP A 216 50.96 -46.33 -5.97
N ASP A 217 49.63 -46.23 -5.82
CA ASP A 217 48.85 -47.14 -4.96
C ASP A 217 47.35 -46.83 -5.10
N VAL A 218 46.66 -47.61 -5.94
CA VAL A 218 45.19 -47.72 -5.92
C VAL A 218 44.85 -49.15 -5.51
N PRO A 219 44.52 -49.38 -4.23
CA PRO A 219 43.82 -50.59 -3.83
C PRO A 219 42.39 -50.28 -3.40
N GLY A 220 41.45 -51.07 -3.92
CA GLY A 220 40.19 -51.33 -3.22
C GLY A 220 38.97 -50.68 -3.85
N ALA A 221 38.53 -51.27 -4.96
CA ALA A 221 37.11 -51.33 -5.25
C ALA A 221 36.41 -52.08 -4.10
N ASP A 222 35.50 -51.41 -3.40
CA ASP A 222 34.36 -52.12 -2.81
C ASP A 222 33.07 -51.42 -3.23
N ARG A 223 32.34 -52.16 -4.07
CA ARG A 223 30.92 -51.95 -4.34
C ARG A 223 30.20 -52.56 -3.16
N ARG A 224 29.32 -51.81 -2.51
CA ARG A 224 27.99 -52.34 -2.15
C ARG A 224 27.07 -51.26 -1.60
N ASP A 225 25.92 -51.23 -2.25
CA ASP A 225 24.59 -51.20 -1.65
C ASP A 225 23.78 -49.91 -1.75
N ARG A 226 22.84 -50.03 -2.71
CA ARG A 226 21.40 -49.74 -2.63
C ARG A 226 21.02 -48.26 -2.72
N ALA A 227 20.39 -47.81 -3.81
CA ALA A 227 18.98 -48.11 -4.17
C ALA A 227 18.10 -47.77 -2.97
N ASP A 228 17.35 -46.66 -2.96
CA ASP A 228 16.13 -46.39 -3.73
C ASP A 228 15.86 -44.86 -3.59
N GLY A 229 15.10 -44.13 -4.39
CA GLY A 229 14.15 -44.43 -5.44
C GLY A 229 13.31 -43.15 -5.69
N ALA A 230 12.78 -43.05 -6.90
CA ALA A 230 11.65 -42.22 -7.33
C ALA A 230 11.77 -40.67 -7.25
N HIS A 231 12.08 -40.11 -8.42
CA HIS A 231 11.25 -39.04 -8.99
C HIS A 231 9.76 -39.42 -8.89
N ASP A 232 8.90 -38.51 -8.43
CA ASP A 232 7.54 -38.40 -8.96
C ASP A 232 6.89 -37.03 -8.65
N GLN A 233 6.66 -36.29 -9.74
CA GLN A 233 5.50 -35.42 -9.98
C GLN A 233 4.98 -35.93 -11.34
N PRO A 234 3.66 -35.94 -11.65
CA PRO A 234 2.65 -34.97 -11.23
C PRO A 234 1.24 -35.59 -10.98
N GLY A 235 0.24 -34.76 -10.69
CA GLY A 235 -1.16 -35.20 -10.78
C GLY A 235 -2.15 -34.31 -10.06
N ASP A 236 -2.82 -33.47 -10.84
CA ASP A 236 -4.12 -32.88 -10.50
C ASP A 236 -5.10 -33.96 -10.08
N ASP A 237 -5.88 -33.72 -9.03
CA ASP A 237 -7.23 -34.30 -8.96
C ASP A 237 -8.20 -33.43 -8.15
N VAL A 238 -9.27 -33.13 -8.85
CA VAL A 238 -10.51 -32.50 -8.41
C VAL A 238 -11.22 -33.46 -7.45
N GLY A 239 -11.60 -32.99 -6.25
CA GLY A 239 -12.30 -33.87 -5.30
C GLY A 239 -12.92 -33.14 -4.13
N ALA A 240 -14.10 -32.58 -4.34
CA ALA A 240 -14.97 -32.04 -3.30
C ALA A 240 -15.23 -33.05 -2.16
N SER A 241 -15.17 -32.60 -0.90
CA SER A 241 -16.22 -32.89 0.11
C SER A 241 -15.96 -32.26 1.50
N ARG A 242 -16.88 -31.38 1.87
CA ARG A 242 -17.67 -31.35 3.12
C ARG A 242 -16.99 -31.33 4.51
N VAL A 243 -17.37 -30.24 5.21
CA VAL A 243 -17.99 -30.18 6.55
C VAL A 243 -17.06 -30.27 7.77
N ARG A 244 -16.95 -29.13 8.48
CA ARG A 244 -17.44 -29.01 9.87
C ARG A 244 -17.57 -27.55 10.30
N GLY A 245 -18.75 -27.21 10.79
CA GLY A 245 -19.09 -25.87 11.30
C GLY A 245 -18.65 -25.65 12.75
N ALA A 246 -18.49 -24.38 13.11
CA ALA A 246 -18.41 -23.92 14.48
C ALA A 246 -19.45 -22.80 14.68
N ARG A 247 -20.48 -23.12 15.46
CA ARG A 247 -21.52 -22.19 15.92
C ARG A 247 -20.95 -21.32 17.03
N TYR A 248 -21.12 -20.00 16.96
CA TYR A 248 -21.04 -19.14 18.15
C TYR A 248 -22.44 -18.76 18.62
N ARG A 249 -22.63 -18.98 19.92
CA ARG A 249 -23.89 -19.00 20.66
C ARG A 249 -24.07 -17.62 21.31
N ALA A 250 -25.18 -16.95 21.00
CA ALA A 250 -25.62 -15.76 21.73
C ALA A 250 -25.93 -16.16 23.18
N ARG A 251 -25.37 -15.43 24.15
CA ARG A 251 -25.75 -15.49 25.55
C ARG A 251 -26.41 -14.18 25.93
N ASP A 252 -27.72 -14.28 26.11
CA ASP A 252 -28.57 -13.33 26.79
C ASP A 252 -28.48 -13.60 28.29
N THR A 253 -28.21 -12.57 29.08
CA THR A 253 -28.43 -12.59 30.53
C THR A 253 -28.97 -11.24 30.98
N ARG A 254 -30.29 -11.19 31.17
CA ARG A 254 -31.00 -10.23 32.02
C ARG A 254 -31.02 -10.72 33.48
N ARG A 255 -30.67 -9.79 34.39
CA ARG A 255 -31.11 -9.57 35.81
C ARG A 255 -29.90 -8.96 36.54
N GLY A 256 -29.96 -7.86 37.29
CA GLY A 256 -31.04 -7.02 37.78
C GLY A 256 -30.64 -6.45 39.15
N GLY A 257 -30.80 -5.13 39.34
CA GLY A 257 -30.74 -4.40 40.64
C GLY A 257 -29.35 -3.99 41.12
N ALA A 258 -29.11 -2.84 41.76
CA ALA A 258 -29.94 -1.71 42.19
C ALA A 258 -28.97 -0.58 42.62
N GLY A 259 -29.35 0.69 42.48
CA GLY A 259 -28.53 1.82 42.94
C GLY A 259 -29.14 3.19 42.61
N ALA A 260 -29.93 3.68 43.56
CA ALA A 260 -30.77 4.88 43.54
C ALA A 260 -30.13 6.19 43.03
N ALA A 261 -30.93 6.99 42.31
CA ALA A 261 -30.98 8.44 42.50
C ALA A 261 -32.39 8.95 42.15
N ARG A 262 -33.09 9.46 43.17
CA ARG A 262 -34.37 10.18 43.09
C ARG A 262 -34.16 11.58 42.49
N ALA A 263 -35.01 11.99 41.54
CA ALA A 263 -35.33 13.40 41.33
C ALA A 263 -36.70 13.57 40.64
N GLY A 264 -37.67 14.09 41.41
CA GLY A 264 -38.70 15.05 41.00
C GLY A 264 -39.61 14.74 39.81
N ALA A 265 -40.86 14.37 40.11
CA ALA A 265 -41.97 14.46 39.17
C ALA A 265 -42.21 15.92 38.71
N ARG A 266 -42.36 16.12 37.40
CA ARG A 266 -43.11 17.24 36.80
C ARG A 266 -43.92 16.73 35.62
N PRO A 267 -45.26 16.86 35.60
CA PRO A 267 -46.03 16.58 34.40
C PRO A 267 -46.04 17.84 33.51
N GLY A 268 -45.46 17.74 32.31
CA GLY A 268 -45.48 18.80 31.31
C GLY A 268 -46.00 18.26 29.99
N TYR A 269 -47.31 18.28 29.78
CA TYR A 269 -47.90 18.11 28.45
C TYR A 269 -47.58 19.35 27.62
N VAL A 270 -46.70 19.23 26.62
CA VAL A 270 -46.51 20.29 25.61
C VAL A 270 -47.50 20.06 24.48
N ARG A 271 -48.57 20.87 24.49
CA ARG A 271 -49.56 20.95 23.40
C ARG A 271 -48.96 21.80 22.29
N ALA A 272 -48.56 21.19 21.17
CA ALA A 272 -48.15 21.93 19.98
C ALA A 272 -49.38 22.69 19.43
N ARG A 273 -49.41 24.01 19.62
CA ARG A 273 -50.35 24.91 18.93
C ARG A 273 -49.67 25.43 17.67
N ASP A 274 -50.27 25.10 16.53
CA ASP A 274 -50.14 25.74 15.22
C ASP A 274 -48.74 26.27 14.86
N VAL A 275 -47.79 25.36 14.65
CA VAL A 275 -46.46 25.72 14.12
C VAL A 275 -46.51 25.61 12.59
N ARG A 276 -46.76 26.72 11.89
CA ARG A 276 -46.58 26.81 10.44
C ARG A 276 -45.09 26.92 10.10
N LEU A 277 -44.46 25.79 9.77
CA LEU A 277 -43.10 25.77 9.22
C LEU A 277 -43.13 26.10 7.73
N ARG A 278 -42.77 27.34 7.38
CA ARG A 278 -42.59 27.75 5.98
C ARG A 278 -41.14 27.43 5.54
N ARG A 279 -40.96 26.40 4.72
CA ARG A 279 -39.66 26.14 4.06
C ARG A 279 -39.33 27.30 3.10
N ARG A 280 -38.13 27.86 3.23
CA ARG A 280 -37.59 28.88 2.31
C ARG A 280 -37.02 28.17 1.07
N PRO A 281 -37.36 28.58 -0.16
CA PRO A 281 -36.75 28.01 -1.36
C PRO A 281 -35.25 28.38 -1.44
N PRO A 282 -34.41 27.55 -2.06
CA PRO A 282 -32.98 27.82 -2.21
C PRO A 282 -32.77 28.99 -3.17
N GLY A 283 -31.99 30.01 -2.78
CA GLY A 283 -31.55 31.11 -3.67
C GLY A 283 -32.03 32.53 -3.33
N ALA A 284 -32.78 32.75 -2.25
CA ALA A 284 -33.26 34.11 -1.92
C ALA A 284 -32.16 34.99 -1.30
N ALA A 285 -31.80 36.07 -1.99
CA ALA A 285 -30.83 37.09 -1.55
C ALA A 285 -31.26 37.82 -0.27
N TRP A 286 -30.28 38.30 0.50
CA TRP A 286 -30.48 39.04 1.74
C TRP A 286 -31.02 40.45 1.47
N ARG A 287 -32.14 40.82 2.10
CA ARG A 287 -32.56 42.22 2.25
C ARG A 287 -32.54 42.58 3.73
N GLU A 288 -31.76 43.59 4.08
CA GLU A 288 -31.79 44.21 5.41
C GLU A 288 -33.12 44.93 5.61
N LEU A 289 -33.90 44.50 6.61
CA LEU A 289 -35.09 45.20 7.06
C LEU A 289 -34.67 46.30 8.04
N ARG A 290 -34.56 47.54 7.55
CA ARG A 290 -34.62 48.73 8.42
C ARG A 290 -36.04 48.82 8.98
N ARG A 291 -36.16 48.94 10.31
CA ARG A 291 -37.45 49.20 10.97
C ARG A 291 -37.85 50.66 10.71
N PRO A 292 -39.14 50.95 10.44
CA PRO A 292 -39.63 52.32 10.45
C PRO A 292 -39.76 52.78 11.90
N THR A 293 -39.11 53.90 12.24
CA THR A 293 -39.40 54.67 13.45
C THR A 293 -40.67 55.47 13.20
N GLY A 294 -41.73 55.12 13.94
CA GLY A 294 -42.75 56.07 14.38
C GLY A 294 -42.42 56.49 15.81
#